data_AF-A0A392PAR1-F1
#
_entry.id   AF-A0A392PAR1-F1
#
_cell.length_a   1.000
_cell.length_b   1.000
_cell.length_c   1.000
_cell.angle_alpha   90.00
_cell.angle_beta   90.00
_cell.angle_gamma   90.00
#
_symmetry.space_group_name_H-M   'P 1'
#
loop_
_entity.id
_entity.type
_entity.pdbx_description
1 polymer ?
#
loop_
_entity_poly.entity_id
_entity_poly.type
_entity_poly.pdbx_seq_one_letter_code
_entity_poly.pdbx_strand_id
1 'polypeptide(L)'
;VKVESTAKVNLDRSNLVEKKKDPVDHIDDVSAPSASVADSFEVPDPSFYQFDDERSHEKFEAGQIWAFYGDEDELPKYYGQIKEVRRIDSTIELQVIYLTGCWRLPEKIVRWDDEDMIISCGRFKVKPNGKLCTYHNTNSISHQVHASVVGKNKYYEIYPRVGEIWALYRGWTTKLKRSDLKNCEYDIVEVTEEVDSWIDVSFLEKVSGYSSVFKCKLSSGGTKMSMTIDRTELLKFSHKIPAFKLTEEHDSNLKGFWELDPGAIPVHYLR
;
A
#
# COMPACT_ATOMS: atom_id res chain seq x y z
N VAL A 1 -24.59 -52.29 56.19
CA VAL A 1 -23.15 -52.49 56.50
C VAL A 1 -22.41 -52.61 55.17
N LYS A 2 -21.30 -51.86 55.04
CA LYS A 2 -20.24 -51.88 54.01
C LYS A 2 -20.08 -53.25 53.31
N VAL A 3 -19.77 -53.35 52.01
CA VAL A 3 -18.44 -53.17 51.34
C VAL A 3 -18.74 -53.31 49.81
N GLU A 4 -18.46 -52.36 48.92
CA GLU A 4 -17.20 -52.04 48.21
C GLU A 4 -16.81 -52.99 47.06
N SER A 5 -16.43 -52.38 45.92
CA SER A 5 -15.37 -52.77 44.98
C SER A 5 -15.71 -53.29 43.55
N THR A 6 -15.45 -52.39 42.59
CA THR A 6 -14.85 -52.47 41.22
C THR A 6 -14.91 -53.78 40.40
N ALA A 7 -15.51 -53.76 39.19
CA ALA A 7 -14.95 -53.45 37.84
C ALA A 7 -14.37 -54.71 37.11
N LYS A 8 -14.58 -55.01 35.81
CA LYS A 8 -14.14 -54.31 34.59
C LYS A 8 -14.46 -55.17 33.32
N VAL A 9 -14.62 -54.51 32.15
CA VAL A 9 -14.05 -54.83 30.80
C VAL A 9 -14.78 -55.78 29.79
N ASN A 10 -15.28 -55.13 28.71
CA ASN A 10 -15.10 -55.25 27.23
C ASN A 10 -15.49 -56.46 26.33
N LEU A 11 -15.80 -56.03 25.08
CA LEU A 11 -15.78 -56.66 23.73
C LEU A 11 -17.10 -57.34 23.28
N ASP A 12 -17.64 -57.21 22.06
CA ASP A 12 -17.08 -56.77 20.76
C ASP A 12 -18.18 -56.54 19.68
N ARG A 13 -17.79 -55.83 18.62
CA ARG A 13 -18.16 -55.96 17.18
C ARG A 13 -19.53 -55.57 16.51
N SER A 14 -19.33 -54.67 15.54
CA SER A 14 -19.80 -54.61 14.13
C SER A 14 -21.23 -54.17 13.75
N ASN A 15 -21.33 -53.09 12.97
CA ASN A 15 -21.62 -53.13 11.51
C ASN A 15 -21.54 -51.75 10.83
N LEU A 16 -21.02 -51.75 9.58
CA LEU A 16 -20.93 -50.62 8.63
C LEU A 16 -22.19 -50.55 7.77
N VAL A 17 -22.72 -49.35 7.50
CA VAL A 17 -23.22 -48.90 6.17
C VAL A 17 -23.12 -47.36 6.09
N GLU A 18 -22.63 -46.88 4.95
CA GLU A 18 -22.39 -45.49 4.56
C GLU A 18 -23.63 -44.58 4.54
N LYS A 19 -23.44 -43.29 4.85
CA LYS A 19 -24.06 -42.17 4.10
C LYS A 19 -23.44 -40.81 4.46
N LYS A 20 -23.02 -40.11 3.40
CA LYS A 20 -22.89 -38.65 3.16
C LYS A 20 -22.74 -37.73 4.39
N LYS A 21 -21.58 -37.10 4.52
CA LYS A 21 -21.35 -35.93 5.37
C LYS A 21 -21.35 -34.64 4.52
N ASP A 22 -22.31 -33.77 4.79
CA ASP A 22 -22.06 -32.33 4.81
C ASP A 22 -21.17 -32.01 6.03
N PRO A 23 -20.27 -31.01 5.99
CA PRO A 23 -19.72 -30.44 7.20
C PRO A 23 -20.31 -29.06 7.46
N VAL A 24 -21.07 -29.00 8.56
CA VAL A 24 -21.32 -27.79 9.35
C VAL A 24 -20.05 -27.44 10.13
N ASP A 25 -19.85 -26.14 10.29
CA ASP A 25 -18.82 -25.41 11.02
C ASP A 25 -18.27 -26.09 12.29
N HIS A 26 -16.94 -26.11 12.40
CA HIS A 26 -16.26 -25.98 13.69
C HIS A 26 -15.10 -24.99 13.56
N ILE A 27 -15.23 -23.92 14.35
CA ILE A 27 -14.24 -22.90 14.62
C ILE A 27 -13.17 -23.54 15.52
N ASP A 28 -11.98 -23.75 14.98
CA ASP A 28 -10.78 -24.04 15.75
C ASP A 28 -9.87 -22.80 15.76
N ASP A 29 -9.77 -22.22 16.95
CA ASP A 29 -8.67 -21.48 17.56
C ASP A 29 -7.40 -21.33 16.69
N VAL A 30 -7.26 -20.17 16.01
CA VAL A 30 -6.01 -19.80 15.33
C VAL A 30 -5.02 -19.32 16.40
N SER A 31 -4.28 -20.29 16.94
CA SER A 31 -3.02 -20.03 17.63
C SER A 31 -2.07 -19.28 16.69
N ALA A 32 -1.45 -18.23 17.23
CA ALA A 32 -0.49 -17.37 16.54
C ALA A 32 0.58 -18.19 15.80
N PRO A 33 0.98 -17.81 14.57
CA PRO A 33 2.06 -18.50 13.88
C PRO A 33 3.35 -18.29 14.66
N SER A 34 3.97 -19.40 15.06
CA SER A 34 5.35 -19.46 15.54
C SER A 34 6.24 -18.73 14.53
N ALA A 35 6.86 -17.64 14.99
CA ALA A 35 7.75 -16.81 14.19
C ALA A 35 8.93 -17.64 13.67
N SER A 36 8.85 -18.07 12.40
CA SER A 36 10.04 -18.28 11.61
C SER A 36 10.74 -16.94 11.52
N VAL A 37 12.01 -16.89 11.92
CA VAL A 37 12.89 -15.71 11.83
C VAL A 37 12.99 -15.28 10.36
N ALA A 38 12.02 -14.48 9.92
CA ALA A 38 12.20 -13.58 8.81
C ALA A 38 13.10 -12.47 9.34
N ASP A 39 14.16 -12.11 8.61
CA ASP A 39 14.92 -10.90 8.87
C ASP A 39 13.92 -9.74 8.97
N SER A 40 13.67 -9.27 10.20
CA SER A 40 12.88 -8.07 10.43
C SER A 40 13.73 -6.92 9.95
N PHE A 41 13.47 -6.45 8.74
CA PHE A 41 14.11 -5.25 8.22
C PHE A 41 13.54 -4.04 8.98
N GLU A 42 14.36 -3.43 9.82
CA GLU A 42 13.98 -2.21 10.55
C GLU A 42 13.99 -1.04 9.57
N VAL A 43 12.82 -0.41 9.39
CA VAL A 43 12.68 0.78 8.56
C VAL A 43 13.44 1.92 9.25
N PRO A 44 14.44 2.54 8.60
CA PRO A 44 15.22 3.58 9.23
C PRO A 44 14.38 4.84 9.45
N ASP A 45 14.63 5.57 10.53
CA ASP A 45 13.97 6.84 10.77
C ASP A 45 14.39 7.92 9.75
N PRO A 46 13.48 8.82 9.37
CA PRO A 46 13.83 10.02 8.61
C PRO A 46 14.68 10.96 9.46
N SER A 47 15.55 11.72 8.81
CA SER A 47 16.50 12.67 9.43
C SER A 47 15.94 14.07 9.64
N PHE A 48 14.98 14.54 8.82
CA PHE A 48 14.56 15.95 8.83
C PHE A 48 13.05 16.18 9.04
N TYR A 49 12.20 15.22 8.69
CA TYR A 49 10.75 15.36 8.74
C TYR A 49 10.05 14.15 9.36
N GLN A 50 9.16 14.41 10.32
CA GLN A 50 8.41 13.39 11.06
C GLN A 50 7.10 13.03 10.34
N PHE A 51 7.14 12.06 9.43
CA PHE A 51 5.98 11.62 8.66
C PHE A 51 4.86 10.99 9.52
N ASP A 52 5.17 10.54 10.74
CA ASP A 52 4.18 10.03 11.69
C ASP A 52 3.19 11.11 12.14
N ASP A 53 3.60 12.38 12.14
CA ASP A 53 2.72 13.49 12.53
C ASP A 53 1.60 13.71 11.50
N GLU A 54 1.82 13.35 10.24
CA GLU A 54 0.78 13.36 9.21
C GLU A 54 -0.18 12.19 9.32
N ARG A 55 0.13 11.21 10.18
CA ARG A 55 -0.71 10.07 10.54
C ARG A 55 -1.21 10.15 11.98
N SER A 56 -1.15 11.34 12.59
CA SER A 56 -1.65 11.55 13.95
C SER A 56 -3.16 11.37 14.02
N HIS A 57 -3.68 11.02 15.21
CA HIS A 57 -5.10 10.70 15.38
C HIS A 57 -6.02 11.85 14.96
N GLU A 58 -5.56 13.10 15.06
CA GLU A 58 -6.30 14.32 14.74
C GLU A 58 -6.47 14.52 13.23
N LYS A 59 -5.59 13.94 12.40
CA LYS A 59 -5.58 14.14 10.94
C LYS A 59 -6.69 13.39 10.20
N PHE A 60 -7.25 12.34 10.81
CA PHE A 60 -8.24 11.49 10.17
C PHE A 60 -9.66 12.05 10.21
N GLU A 61 -10.32 12.08 9.07
CA GLU A 61 -11.72 12.50 8.98
C GLU A 61 -12.54 11.55 8.12
N ALA A 62 -13.83 11.42 8.44
CA ALA A 62 -14.75 10.63 7.64
C ALA A 62 -14.88 11.22 6.22
N GLY A 63 -14.88 10.35 5.22
CA GLY A 63 -14.94 10.70 3.80
C GLY A 63 -13.58 10.77 3.12
N GLN A 64 -12.49 10.97 3.86
CA GLN A 64 -11.13 10.99 3.32
C GLN A 64 -10.73 9.63 2.73
N ILE A 65 -9.80 9.67 1.76
CA ILE A 65 -9.21 8.47 1.17
C ILE A 65 -7.73 8.43 1.57
N TRP A 66 -7.30 7.27 2.03
CA TRP A 66 -5.95 7.02 2.52
C TRP A 66 -5.33 5.82 1.82
N ALA A 67 -4.00 5.84 1.72
CA ALA A 67 -3.17 4.75 1.27
C ALA A 67 -2.79 3.82 2.43
N PHE A 68 -2.82 2.52 2.17
CA PHE A 68 -2.56 1.45 3.14
C PHE A 68 -1.48 0.53 2.59
N TYR A 69 -0.59 0.09 3.49
CA TYR A 69 0.48 -0.87 3.18
C TYR A 69 -0.10 -2.24 2.82
N GLY A 70 0.50 -2.85 1.81
CA GLY A 70 0.10 -4.14 1.25
C GLY A 70 0.94 -5.30 1.74
N ASP A 71 0.39 -6.52 1.67
CA ASP A 71 1.12 -7.73 2.06
C ASP A 71 2.07 -8.26 0.97
N GLU A 72 1.93 -7.78 -0.28
CA GLU A 72 2.69 -8.30 -1.43
C GLU A 72 4.16 -7.90 -1.42
N ASP A 73 4.40 -6.61 -1.16
CA ASP A 73 5.73 -5.98 -1.20
C ASP A 73 5.88 -4.87 -0.14
N GLU A 74 4.98 -4.84 0.85
CA GLU A 74 5.00 -3.91 1.99
C GLU A 74 4.83 -2.43 1.61
N LEU A 75 4.44 -2.13 0.36
CA LEU A 75 4.29 -0.77 -0.15
C LEU A 75 2.82 -0.28 -0.14
N PRO A 76 2.57 1.04 -0.07
CA PRO A 76 1.24 1.60 0.15
C PRO A 76 0.39 1.69 -1.12
N LYS A 77 0.01 0.52 -1.66
CA LYS A 77 -0.73 0.40 -2.94
C LYS A 77 -2.25 0.30 -2.79
N TYR A 78 -2.76 0.11 -1.57
CA TYR A 78 -4.19 -0.04 -1.33
C TYR A 78 -4.84 1.28 -0.96
N TYR A 79 -6.02 1.56 -1.48
CA TYR A 79 -6.79 2.76 -1.12
C TYR A 79 -8.06 2.40 -0.38
N GLY A 80 -8.30 3.11 0.73
CA GLY A 80 -9.48 2.94 1.56
C GLY A 80 -10.14 4.28 1.85
N GLN A 81 -11.48 4.30 1.82
CA GLN A 81 -12.24 5.43 2.32
C GLN A 81 -12.56 5.24 3.80
N ILE A 82 -12.25 6.25 4.61
CA ILE A 82 -12.66 6.32 6.01
C ILE A 82 -14.16 6.60 6.05
N LYS A 83 -14.92 5.71 6.67
CA LYS A 83 -16.38 5.84 6.85
C LYS A 83 -16.74 6.45 8.20
N GLU A 84 -16.01 6.07 9.23
CA GLU A 84 -16.23 6.56 10.59
C GLU A 84 -14.88 6.69 11.29
N VAL A 85 -14.75 7.72 12.13
CA VAL A 85 -13.61 7.93 13.02
C VAL A 85 -14.15 8.05 14.43
N ARG A 86 -13.70 7.18 15.33
CA ARG A 86 -13.99 7.28 16.76
C ARG A 86 -12.69 7.52 17.51
N ARG A 87 -12.72 8.48 18.42
CA ARG A 87 -11.59 8.81 19.29
C ARG A 87 -12.06 8.61 20.71
N ILE A 88 -11.44 7.68 21.41
CA ILE A 88 -11.75 7.35 22.80
C ILE A 88 -10.43 7.47 23.57
N ASP A 89 -10.35 8.50 24.42
CA ASP A 89 -9.14 8.87 25.13
C ASP A 89 -7.93 9.03 24.19
N SER A 90 -6.88 8.22 24.39
CA SER A 90 -5.66 8.18 23.56
C SER A 90 -5.73 7.17 22.41
N THR A 91 -6.87 6.51 22.20
CA THR A 91 -7.04 5.50 21.14
C THR A 91 -7.90 6.01 19.99
N ILE A 92 -7.63 5.49 18.80
CA ILE A 92 -8.42 5.76 17.60
C ILE A 92 -8.99 4.46 17.06
N GLU A 93 -10.25 4.52 16.63
CA GLU A 93 -10.88 3.49 15.82
C GLU A 93 -11.29 4.07 14.48
N LEU A 94 -10.79 3.47 13.40
CA LEU A 94 -11.11 3.85 12.02
C LEU A 94 -11.89 2.72 11.37
N GLN A 95 -13.08 3.05 10.85
CA GLN A 95 -13.82 2.15 9.98
C GLN A 95 -13.52 2.49 8.53
N VAL A 96 -12.93 1.55 7.80
CA VAL A 96 -12.43 1.76 6.44
C VAL A 96 -13.12 0.79 5.49
N ILE A 97 -13.54 1.29 4.33
CA ILE A 97 -13.95 0.44 3.22
C ILE A 97 -12.95 0.59 2.07
N TYR A 98 -12.44 -0.55 1.59
CA TYR A 98 -11.46 -0.55 0.51
C TYR A 98 -12.09 -0.22 -0.84
N LEU A 99 -11.33 0.53 -1.63
CA LEU A 99 -11.63 0.84 -3.00
C LEU A 99 -11.14 -0.29 -3.91
N THR A 100 -11.76 -0.41 -5.08
CA THR A 100 -11.35 -1.32 -6.14
C THR A 100 -11.11 -0.53 -7.42
N GLY A 101 -10.03 -0.86 -8.13
CA GLY A 101 -9.70 -0.25 -9.42
C GLY A 101 -10.83 -0.48 -10.43
N CYS A 102 -11.22 0.58 -11.13
CA CYS A 102 -12.21 0.53 -12.20
C CYS A 102 -11.53 0.42 -13.55
N TRP A 103 -11.82 -0.66 -14.26
CA TRP A 103 -11.22 -0.92 -15.58
C TRP A 103 -12.03 -0.34 -16.75
N ARG A 104 -13.06 0.47 -16.45
CA ARG A 104 -13.99 1.05 -17.44
C ARG A 104 -13.97 2.59 -17.44
N LEU A 105 -13.29 3.13 -18.47
CA LEU A 105 -13.33 4.46 -19.13
C LEU A 105 -12.65 5.68 -18.44
N PRO A 106 -12.08 6.65 -19.21
CA PRO A 106 -12.10 6.80 -20.67
C PRO A 106 -11.04 5.96 -21.41
N GLU A 107 -11.22 5.87 -22.72
CA GLU A 107 -10.67 4.87 -23.64
C GLU A 107 -9.13 4.83 -23.70
N LYS A 108 -8.58 3.60 -23.84
CA LYS A 108 -7.20 3.26 -24.21
C LYS A 108 -6.13 3.10 -23.11
N ILE A 109 -6.47 3.05 -21.82
CA ILE A 109 -5.46 2.61 -20.83
C ILE A 109 -5.05 1.15 -21.12
N VAL A 110 -3.74 0.94 -21.33
CA VAL A 110 -3.11 -0.37 -21.48
C VAL A 110 -3.34 -1.14 -20.18
N ARG A 111 -3.85 -2.36 -20.29
CA ARG A 111 -4.23 -3.18 -19.12
C ARG A 111 -3.10 -4.11 -18.71
N TRP A 112 -3.10 -4.49 -17.44
CA TRP A 112 -2.39 -5.69 -17.00
C TRP A 112 -3.02 -6.92 -17.66
N ASP A 113 -2.17 -7.89 -18.01
CA ASP A 113 -2.60 -9.20 -18.46
C ASP A 113 -3.05 -10.08 -17.28
N ASP A 114 -2.52 -9.80 -16.09
CA ASP A 114 -2.96 -10.37 -14.81
C ASP A 114 -4.11 -9.55 -14.22
N GLU A 115 -5.30 -10.16 -14.15
CA GLU A 115 -6.51 -9.55 -13.61
C GLU A 115 -6.43 -9.27 -12.10
N ASP A 116 -5.54 -9.96 -11.38
CA ASP A 116 -5.34 -9.77 -9.94
C ASP A 116 -4.27 -8.71 -9.62
N MET A 117 -3.64 -8.14 -10.64
CA MET A 117 -2.61 -7.12 -10.47
C MET A 117 -3.17 -5.84 -9.83
N ILE A 118 -2.40 -5.26 -8.91
CA ILE A 118 -2.82 -4.09 -8.14
C ILE A 118 -2.82 -2.84 -9.03
N ILE A 119 -3.83 -1.99 -8.85
CA ILE A 119 -3.93 -0.68 -9.50
C ILE A 119 -3.85 0.37 -8.41
N SER A 120 -2.85 1.24 -8.50
CA SER A 120 -2.65 2.36 -7.55
C SER A 120 -2.68 3.72 -8.25
N CYS A 121 -2.91 3.75 -9.56
CA CYS A 121 -3.02 4.97 -10.34
C CYS A 121 -4.18 4.79 -11.31
N GLY A 122 -5.21 5.63 -11.21
CA GLY A 122 -6.41 5.46 -12.01
C GLY A 122 -7.71 5.87 -11.35
N ARG A 123 -8.78 5.28 -11.87
CA ARG A 123 -10.13 5.44 -11.38
C ARG A 123 -10.48 4.28 -10.46
N PHE A 124 -11.12 4.60 -9.34
CA PHE A 124 -11.50 3.70 -8.27
C PHE A 124 -12.98 3.84 -7.96
N LYS A 125 -13.55 2.83 -7.33
CA LYS A 125 -14.89 2.89 -6.71
C LYS A 125 -14.86 2.13 -5.40
N VAL A 126 -15.83 2.39 -4.53
CA VAL A 126 -16.05 1.53 -3.36
C VAL A 126 -16.37 0.12 -3.83
N LYS A 127 -15.69 -0.89 -3.27
CA LYS A 127 -15.96 -2.29 -3.62
C LYS A 127 -17.44 -2.62 -3.33
N PRO A 128 -18.21 -3.09 -4.33
CA PRO A 128 -19.57 -3.58 -4.07
C PRO A 128 -19.50 -4.72 -3.05
N ASN A 129 -20.26 -4.63 -1.96
CA ASN A 129 -20.18 -5.54 -0.82
C ASN A 129 -18.81 -5.57 -0.14
N GLY A 130 -18.05 -4.47 -0.20
CA GLY A 130 -16.78 -4.32 0.51
C GLY A 130 -16.99 -4.49 2.01
N LYS A 131 -16.19 -5.38 2.62
CA LYS A 131 -16.15 -5.55 4.07
C LYS A 131 -15.68 -4.24 4.70
N LEU A 132 -16.37 -3.82 5.76
CA LEU A 132 -15.90 -2.74 6.62
C LEU A 132 -14.79 -3.30 7.52
N CYS A 133 -13.60 -2.72 7.40
CA CYS A 133 -12.44 -3.08 8.20
C CYS A 133 -12.29 -2.08 9.35
N THR A 134 -12.04 -2.59 10.55
CA THR A 134 -11.82 -1.77 11.74
C THR A 134 -10.34 -1.76 12.07
N TYR A 135 -9.76 -0.57 12.19
CA TYR A 135 -8.37 -0.35 12.62
C TYR A 135 -8.36 0.33 13.98
N HIS A 136 -7.52 -0.17 14.90
CA HIS A 136 -7.35 0.38 16.26
C HIS A 136 -6.04 1.16 16.43
N ASN A 137 -5.25 1.29 15.36
CA ASN A 137 -4.01 2.05 15.28
C ASN A 137 -3.80 2.54 13.84
N THR A 138 -2.75 3.32 13.62
CA THR A 138 -2.45 3.96 12.34
C THR A 138 -1.29 3.31 11.59
N ASN A 139 -0.71 2.23 12.11
CA ASN A 139 0.53 1.62 11.60
C ASN A 139 0.40 1.07 10.18
N SER A 140 -0.79 0.58 9.81
CA SER A 140 -1.06 0.08 8.45
C SER A 140 -1.38 1.18 7.43
N ILE A 141 -1.37 2.44 7.86
CA ILE A 141 -1.77 3.60 7.07
C ILE A 141 -0.52 4.39 6.71
N SER A 142 -0.41 4.79 5.44
CA SER A 142 0.73 5.56 4.92
C SER A 142 0.41 7.04 4.83
N HIS A 143 -0.54 7.44 4.00
CA HIS A 143 -0.82 8.87 3.78
C HIS A 143 -2.20 9.10 3.19
N GLN A 144 -2.72 10.32 3.38
CA GLN A 144 -3.93 10.76 2.70
C GLN A 144 -3.63 10.96 1.22
N VAL A 145 -4.49 10.43 0.35
CA VAL A 145 -4.37 10.62 -1.10
C VAL A 145 -5.38 11.66 -1.56
N HIS A 146 -4.96 12.49 -2.51
CA HIS A 146 -5.91 13.37 -3.17
C HIS A 146 -6.75 12.55 -4.16
N ALA A 147 -8.05 12.50 -3.93
CA ALA A 147 -8.99 11.78 -4.77
C ALA A 147 -10.05 12.73 -5.33
N SER A 148 -10.06 12.91 -6.66
CA SER A 148 -11.09 13.69 -7.34
C SER A 148 -12.36 12.87 -7.51
N VAL A 149 -13.49 13.42 -7.07
CA VAL A 149 -14.77 12.72 -7.09
C VAL A 149 -15.46 12.93 -8.44
N VAL A 150 -15.78 11.86 -9.16
CA VAL A 150 -16.37 11.93 -10.51
C VAL A 150 -17.60 11.01 -10.68
N GLY A 151 -18.36 11.25 -11.76
CA GLY A 151 -19.49 10.40 -12.15
C GLY A 151 -20.63 10.36 -11.14
N LYS A 152 -21.08 11.52 -10.66
CA LYS A 152 -22.10 11.68 -9.59
C LYS A 152 -21.67 11.02 -8.27
N ASN A 153 -20.42 11.24 -7.87
CA ASN A 153 -19.85 10.72 -6.62
C ASN A 153 -19.78 9.20 -6.51
N LYS A 154 -19.65 8.52 -7.66
CA LYS A 154 -19.52 7.06 -7.72
C LYS A 154 -18.09 6.58 -7.84
N TYR A 155 -17.21 7.45 -8.34
CA TYR A 155 -15.84 7.10 -8.64
C TYR A 155 -14.89 8.13 -8.04
N TYR A 156 -13.68 7.65 -7.75
CA TYR A 156 -12.57 8.42 -7.23
C TYR A 156 -11.41 8.33 -8.22
N GLU A 157 -10.85 9.44 -8.64
CA GLU A 157 -9.69 9.51 -9.51
C GLU A 157 -8.47 9.90 -8.69
N ILE A 158 -7.47 9.02 -8.71
CA ILE A 158 -6.20 9.19 -8.03
C ILE A 158 -5.14 9.11 -9.12
N TYR A 159 -4.60 10.27 -9.47
CA TYR A 159 -3.60 10.44 -10.51
C TYR A 159 -2.39 11.20 -9.95
N PRO A 160 -1.19 10.95 -10.49
CA PRO A 160 0.02 11.69 -10.13
C PRO A 160 -0.13 13.17 -10.48
N ARG A 161 0.36 14.05 -9.59
CA ARG A 161 0.30 15.51 -9.76
C ARG A 161 1.67 16.14 -9.68
N VAL A 162 1.82 17.28 -10.34
CA VAL A 162 3.06 18.08 -10.32
C VAL A 162 3.54 18.31 -8.89
N GLY A 163 4.81 18.01 -8.64
CA GLY A 163 5.48 18.11 -7.34
C GLY A 163 5.32 16.89 -6.43
N GLU A 164 4.50 15.89 -6.79
CA GLU A 164 4.42 14.65 -6.04
C GLU A 164 5.55 13.68 -6.41
N ILE A 165 5.95 12.88 -5.43
CA ILE A 165 6.91 11.79 -5.62
C ILE A 165 6.17 10.47 -5.77
N TRP A 166 6.53 9.71 -6.79
CA TRP A 166 5.92 8.44 -7.12
C TRP A 166 6.98 7.38 -7.41
N ALA A 167 6.68 6.13 -7.09
CA ALA A 167 7.41 4.98 -7.58
C ALA A 167 6.85 4.50 -8.92
N LEU A 168 7.73 4.15 -9.85
CA LEU A 168 7.43 3.50 -11.11
C LEU A 168 7.93 2.06 -11.09
N TYR A 169 7.19 1.14 -11.70
CA TYR A 169 7.68 -0.23 -11.93
C TYR A 169 8.88 -0.21 -12.89
N ARG A 170 10.05 -0.64 -12.41
CA ARG A 170 11.23 -0.76 -13.27
C ARG A 170 11.02 -1.91 -14.25
N GLY A 171 11.20 -1.64 -15.55
CA GLY A 171 10.94 -2.64 -16.59
C GLY A 171 9.46 -2.97 -16.77
N TRP A 172 8.56 -2.02 -16.51
CA TRP A 172 7.12 -2.17 -16.70
C TRP A 172 6.75 -2.83 -18.03
N THR A 173 5.90 -3.86 -17.95
CA THR A 173 5.21 -4.48 -19.10
C THR A 173 3.85 -4.96 -18.64
N THR A 174 2.87 -5.10 -19.55
CA THR A 174 1.53 -5.62 -19.21
C THR A 174 1.54 -7.01 -18.57
N LYS A 175 2.63 -7.77 -18.76
CA LYS A 175 2.81 -9.14 -18.29
C LYS A 175 3.26 -9.24 -16.84
N LEU A 176 3.59 -8.12 -16.18
CA LEU A 176 3.95 -8.12 -14.77
C LEU A 176 2.76 -8.60 -13.93
N LYS A 177 3.00 -9.59 -13.08
CA LYS A 177 1.97 -10.23 -12.27
C LYS A 177 2.02 -9.77 -10.83
N ARG A 178 0.92 -9.95 -10.11
CA ARG A 178 0.86 -9.70 -8.66
C ARG A 178 1.91 -10.51 -7.90
N SER A 179 2.18 -11.75 -8.34
CA SER A 179 3.21 -12.61 -7.75
C SER A 179 4.64 -12.07 -7.89
N ASP A 180 4.88 -11.21 -8.88
CA ASP A 180 6.20 -10.67 -9.18
C ASP A 180 6.55 -9.48 -8.27
N LEU A 181 5.55 -8.87 -7.62
CA LEU A 181 5.70 -7.67 -6.79
C LEU A 181 6.76 -7.81 -5.69
N LYS A 182 6.85 -9.00 -5.07
CA LYS A 182 7.81 -9.29 -4.00
C LYS A 182 9.27 -9.06 -4.40
N ASN A 183 9.59 -9.26 -5.68
CA ASN A 183 10.95 -9.09 -6.22
C ASN A 183 11.01 -7.96 -7.25
N CYS A 184 9.97 -7.13 -7.32
CA CYS A 184 9.91 -6.06 -8.30
C CYS A 184 10.83 -4.92 -7.88
N GLU A 185 11.54 -4.36 -8.85
CA GLU A 185 12.34 -3.16 -8.65
C GLU A 185 11.54 -1.93 -9.08
N TYR A 186 11.91 -0.80 -8.50
CA TYR A 186 11.21 0.45 -8.71
C TYR A 186 12.20 1.58 -8.93
N ASP A 187 11.78 2.54 -9.75
CA ASP A 187 12.43 3.84 -9.88
C ASP A 187 11.58 4.88 -9.16
N ILE A 188 12.23 5.79 -8.43
CA ILE A 188 11.56 6.90 -7.75
C ILE A 188 11.64 8.15 -8.64
N VAL A 189 10.51 8.84 -8.84
CA VAL A 189 10.41 10.00 -9.71
C VAL A 189 9.63 11.15 -9.08
N GLU A 190 9.99 12.38 -9.43
CA GLU A 190 9.18 13.59 -9.20
C GLU A 190 8.33 13.86 -10.44
N VAL A 191 7.04 14.10 -10.27
CA VAL A 191 6.17 14.55 -11.37
C VAL A 191 6.46 16.02 -11.65
N THR A 192 6.91 16.33 -12.86
CA THR A 192 7.32 17.70 -13.24
C THR A 192 6.28 18.42 -14.10
N GLU A 193 5.50 17.67 -14.88
CA GLU A 193 4.42 18.23 -15.69
C GLU A 193 3.28 17.22 -15.81
N GLU A 194 2.04 17.72 -15.75
CA GLU A 194 0.85 16.92 -15.96
C GLU A 194 -0.01 17.61 -17.02
N VAL A 195 -0.23 16.93 -18.14
CA VAL A 195 -1.19 17.36 -19.16
C VAL A 195 -2.21 16.26 -19.42
N ASP A 196 -3.27 16.59 -20.16
CA ASP A 196 -4.38 15.66 -20.40
C ASP A 196 -3.95 14.38 -21.15
N SER A 197 -2.85 14.41 -21.90
CA SER A 197 -2.39 13.29 -22.75
C SER A 197 -1.13 12.56 -22.23
N TRP A 198 -0.31 13.21 -21.41
CA TRP A 198 0.92 12.62 -20.87
C TRP A 198 1.31 13.24 -19.53
N ILE A 199 2.26 12.61 -18.85
CA ILE A 199 2.86 13.08 -17.61
C ILE A 199 4.37 13.04 -17.77
N ASP A 200 5.05 14.15 -17.51
CA ASP A 200 6.50 14.19 -17.48
C ASP A 200 7.01 14.02 -16.05
N VAL A 201 8.03 13.20 -15.92
CA VAL A 201 8.64 12.87 -14.63
C VAL A 201 10.15 13.01 -14.70
N SER A 202 10.77 13.36 -13.57
CA SER A 202 12.23 13.39 -13.39
C SER A 202 12.66 12.30 -12.41
N PHE A 203 13.67 11.52 -12.79
CA PHE A 203 14.20 10.47 -11.92
C PHE A 203 14.92 11.06 -10.72
N LEU A 204 14.75 10.41 -9.58
CA LEU A 204 15.46 10.71 -8.35
C LEU A 204 16.49 9.62 -8.04
N GLU A 205 17.57 9.99 -7.37
CA GLU A 205 18.57 9.08 -6.83
C GLU A 205 18.79 9.36 -5.35
N LYS A 206 19.04 8.28 -4.59
CA LYS A 206 19.35 8.36 -3.17
C LYS A 206 20.69 9.06 -2.96
N VAL A 207 20.73 9.99 -2.00
CA VAL A 207 21.96 10.68 -1.61
C VAL A 207 22.77 9.78 -0.68
N SER A 208 24.04 9.53 -1.03
CA SER A 208 24.94 8.73 -0.21
C SER A 208 25.07 9.30 1.20
N GLY A 209 25.00 8.44 2.21
CA GLY A 209 25.08 8.83 3.62
C GLY A 209 23.73 9.11 4.30
N TYR A 210 22.64 9.19 3.54
CA TYR A 210 21.29 9.37 4.08
C TYR A 210 20.44 8.13 3.83
N SER A 211 19.50 7.81 4.73
CA SER A 211 18.56 6.70 4.58
C SER A 211 17.46 7.01 3.56
N SER A 212 16.96 8.25 3.58
CA SER A 212 15.71 8.65 2.92
C SER A 212 15.78 9.95 2.12
N VAL A 213 16.98 10.52 1.92
CA VAL A 213 17.16 11.76 1.14
C VAL A 213 17.47 11.44 -0.32
N PHE A 214 16.74 12.09 -1.22
CA PHE A 214 16.78 11.90 -2.66
C PHE A 214 16.97 13.24 -3.38
N LYS A 215 17.73 13.20 -4.48
CA LYS A 215 17.96 14.35 -5.36
C LYS A 215 17.63 14.01 -6.79
N CYS A 216 17.43 15.03 -7.62
CA CYS A 216 17.24 14.84 -9.05
C CYS A 216 18.48 14.17 -9.67
N LYS A 217 18.24 13.07 -10.38
CA LYS A 217 19.28 12.31 -11.08
C LYS A 217 19.69 13.07 -12.35
N LEU A 218 20.99 13.26 -12.52
CA LEU A 218 21.56 13.92 -13.69
C LEU A 218 22.21 12.89 -14.62
N SER A 219 22.11 13.13 -15.93
CA SER A 219 22.87 12.40 -16.93
C SER A 219 24.36 12.79 -16.88
N SER A 220 25.22 12.04 -17.58
CA SER A 220 26.64 12.37 -17.68
C SER A 220 26.91 13.79 -18.24
N GLY A 221 25.95 14.38 -18.95
CA GLY A 221 26.00 15.75 -19.46
C GLY A 221 25.40 16.80 -18.51
N GLY A 222 25.06 16.44 -17.26
CA GLY A 222 24.48 17.36 -16.27
C GLY A 222 23.02 17.73 -16.49
N THR A 223 22.33 17.08 -17.44
CA THR A 223 20.90 17.32 -17.71
C THR A 223 20.06 16.40 -16.83
N LYS A 224 18.92 16.89 -16.33
CA LYS A 224 17.98 16.08 -15.55
C LYS A 224 17.53 14.86 -16.36
N MET A 225 17.65 13.68 -15.78
CA MET A 225 17.10 12.46 -16.38
C MET A 225 15.58 12.50 -16.21
N SER A 226 14.86 12.52 -17.33
CA SER A 226 13.40 12.60 -17.36
C SER A 226 12.80 11.59 -18.31
N MET A 227 11.50 11.35 -18.17
CA MET A 227 10.71 10.47 -19.01
C MET A 227 9.31 11.08 -19.19
N THR A 228 8.79 10.97 -20.41
CA THR A 228 7.38 11.23 -20.71
C THR A 228 6.60 9.92 -20.66
N ILE A 229 5.53 9.88 -19.88
CA ILE A 229 4.63 8.74 -19.73
C ILE A 229 3.31 9.10 -20.38
N ASP A 230 2.93 8.37 -21.43
CA ASP A 230 1.63 8.54 -22.07
C ASP A 230 0.50 8.15 -21.09
N ARG A 231 -0.63 8.86 -21.13
CA ARG A 231 -1.78 8.55 -20.26
C ARG A 231 -2.34 7.14 -20.47
N THR A 232 -2.08 6.52 -21.60
CA THR A 232 -2.42 5.11 -21.84
C THR A 232 -1.55 4.16 -21.02
N GLU A 233 -0.37 4.58 -20.56
CA GLU A 233 0.58 3.78 -19.79
C GLU A 233 0.58 4.11 -18.28
N LEU A 234 -0.51 4.67 -17.75
CA LEU A 234 -0.62 5.07 -16.34
C LEU A 234 -0.33 3.95 -15.33
N LEU A 235 -0.48 2.69 -15.74
CA LEU A 235 -0.14 1.52 -14.91
C LEU A 235 1.37 1.38 -14.65
N LYS A 236 2.23 2.22 -15.27
CA LYS A 236 3.64 2.39 -14.88
C LYS A 236 3.80 2.90 -13.45
N PHE A 237 2.85 3.72 -12.97
CA PHE A 237 2.86 4.26 -11.61
C PHE A 237 2.42 3.20 -10.60
N SER A 238 3.28 2.94 -9.61
CA SER A 238 3.07 1.92 -8.60
C SER A 238 2.42 2.44 -7.32
N HIS A 239 2.92 3.53 -6.75
CA HIS A 239 2.36 4.18 -5.57
C HIS A 239 2.99 5.56 -5.38
N LYS A 240 2.28 6.43 -4.66
CA LYS A 240 2.81 7.70 -4.19
C LYS A 240 3.70 7.47 -2.97
N ILE A 241 4.80 8.20 -2.89
CA ILE A 241 5.70 8.22 -1.73
C ILE A 241 5.53 9.58 -1.05
N PRO A 242 5.12 9.64 0.23
CA PRO A 242 5.10 10.89 0.97
C PRO A 242 6.49 11.52 0.97
N ALA A 243 6.55 12.82 0.72
CA ALA A 243 7.80 13.52 0.52
C ALA A 243 7.74 14.92 1.13
N PHE A 244 8.86 15.34 1.71
CA PHE A 244 9.07 16.67 2.23
C PHE A 244 10.25 17.32 1.50
N LYS A 245 10.07 18.55 1.02
CA LYS A 245 11.11 19.26 0.29
C LYS A 245 12.02 19.98 1.27
N LEU A 246 13.30 19.62 1.26
CA LEU A 246 14.29 20.21 2.15
C LEU A 246 14.60 21.66 1.75
N THR A 247 14.66 22.52 2.76
CA THR A 247 14.98 23.94 2.64
C THR A 247 16.35 24.24 3.26
N GLU A 248 16.83 25.47 3.11
CA GLU A 248 18.11 25.91 3.69
C GLU A 248 18.16 25.81 5.22
N GLU A 249 17.01 25.81 5.89
CA GLU A 249 16.90 25.72 7.35
C GLU A 249 17.30 24.34 7.90
N HIS A 250 17.24 23.30 7.06
CA HIS A 250 17.55 21.92 7.44
C HIS A 250 19.05 21.65 7.23
N ASP A 251 19.52 21.86 6.01
CA ASP A 251 20.93 21.89 5.63
C ASP A 251 21.06 22.63 4.30
N SER A 252 21.91 23.65 4.26
CA SER A 252 22.21 24.43 3.05
C SER A 252 22.63 23.56 1.85
N ASN A 253 23.30 22.44 2.08
CA ASN A 253 23.76 21.52 1.03
C ASN A 253 22.64 20.62 0.48
N LEU A 254 21.53 20.50 1.19
CA LEU A 254 20.39 19.65 0.83
C LEU A 254 19.21 20.46 0.29
N LYS A 255 19.36 21.78 0.15
CA LYS A 255 18.31 22.64 -0.38
C LYS A 255 17.77 22.12 -1.71
N GLY A 256 16.46 21.88 -1.75
CA GLY A 256 15.75 21.41 -2.94
C GLY A 256 15.80 19.90 -3.15
N PHE A 257 16.43 19.15 -2.24
CA PHE A 257 16.31 17.70 -2.19
C PHE A 257 15.00 17.31 -1.52
N TRP A 258 14.66 16.03 -1.62
CA TRP A 258 13.47 15.44 -1.05
C TRP A 258 13.87 14.49 0.05
N GLU A 259 13.30 14.66 1.24
CA GLU A 259 13.22 13.56 2.19
C GLU A 259 11.93 12.79 1.94
N LEU A 260 12.02 11.48 1.87
CA LEU A 260 10.91 10.58 1.59
C LEU A 260 10.53 9.79 2.84
N ASP A 261 9.26 9.42 2.99
CA ASP A 261 8.81 8.52 4.07
C ASP A 261 9.46 7.14 3.87
N PRO A 262 10.35 6.71 4.78
CA PRO A 262 11.08 5.44 4.65
C PRO A 262 10.16 4.22 4.52
N GLY A 263 8.98 4.25 5.13
CA GLY A 263 8.00 3.14 5.05
C GLY A 263 7.42 2.96 3.65
N ALA A 264 7.45 4.00 2.82
CA ALA A 264 6.98 3.96 1.43
C ALA A 264 8.12 3.85 0.41
N ILE A 265 9.37 3.75 0.86
CA ILE A 265 10.53 3.58 -0.04
C ILE A 265 10.70 2.07 -0.35
N PRO A 266 10.80 1.68 -1.64
CA PRO A 266 11.12 0.31 -2.01
C PRO A 266 12.41 -0.20 -1.35
N VAL A 267 12.33 -1.40 -0.76
CA VAL A 267 13.38 -2.00 0.10
C VAL A 267 14.79 -2.00 -0.52
N HIS A 268 14.92 -2.13 -1.85
CA HIS A 268 16.23 -2.13 -2.50
C HIS A 268 16.97 -0.78 -2.41
N TYR A 269 16.30 0.31 -2.04
CA TYR A 269 16.93 1.59 -1.70
C TYR A 269 17.33 1.69 -0.23
N LEU A 270 16.83 0.82 0.65
CA LEU A 270 17.11 0.86 2.09
C LEU A 270 18.24 -0.09 2.49
N ARG A 271 18.59 -1.05 1.62
CA ARG A 271 19.74 -1.95 1.77
C ARG A 271 21.07 -1.30 1.44
#